data_AF-A0A1G8BSR5-F1
#
_entry.id   AF-A0A1G8BSR5-F1
#
_cell.length_a   1.000
_cell.length_b   1.000
_cell.length_c   1.000
_cell.angle_alpha   90.00
_cell.angle_beta   90.00
_cell.angle_gamma   90.00
#
_symmetry.space_group_name_H-M   'P 1'
#
loop_
_entity.id
_entity.type
_entity.pdbx_description
1 polymer ?
#
loop_
_entity_poly.entity_id
_entity_poly.type
_entity_poly.pdbx_seq_one_letter_code
_entity_poly.pdbx_strand_id
1 'polypeptide(L)'
;MPRTLSEEEKDELRLSFSQPGFSLEAAIIKLMRKGFEETTARTLITTEFRDYKKNLFHKIVRKKEHEEAKHFLSIVIGMVSIVGPIFSIESLLWYVVAIIIAGLAGFWAYKPKPIAGLLGSIIMPVVYPFAHAAYFSGRTSYFNIEMIIPMIMAVVPAVIVYFIVSAIVYTNTKTIK
;
A
#
# COMPACT_ATOMS: atom_id res chain seq x y z
N MET A 1 -25.62 -17.13 33.73
CA MET A 1 -26.00 -16.51 32.44
C MET A 1 -24.74 -15.95 31.78
N PRO A 2 -24.47 -16.26 30.51
CA PRO A 2 -23.34 -15.68 29.78
C PRO A 2 -23.51 -14.17 29.63
N ARG A 3 -22.45 -13.41 29.89
CA ARG A 3 -22.46 -11.92 29.85
C ARG A 3 -21.76 -11.34 28.62
N THR A 4 -21.16 -12.18 27.79
CA THR A 4 -20.33 -11.80 26.64
C THR A 4 -20.49 -12.80 25.49
N LEU A 5 -20.36 -12.33 24.25
CA LEU A 5 -20.32 -13.19 23.06
C LEU A 5 -18.99 -13.94 22.97
N SER A 6 -19.02 -15.20 22.52
CA SER A 6 -17.79 -15.91 22.14
C SER A 6 -17.18 -15.36 20.84
N GLU A 7 -15.92 -15.67 20.55
CA GLU A 7 -15.29 -15.20 19.29
C GLU A 7 -15.96 -15.79 18.04
N GLU A 8 -16.42 -17.04 18.11
CA GLU A 8 -17.19 -17.68 17.04
C GLU A 8 -18.52 -16.95 16.79
N GLU A 9 -19.19 -16.50 17.86
CA GLU A 9 -20.44 -15.76 17.76
C GLU A 9 -20.24 -14.36 17.20
N LYS A 10 -19.12 -13.70 17.54
CA LYS A 10 -18.76 -12.42 16.93
C LYS A 10 -18.48 -12.55 15.45
N ASP A 11 -17.77 -13.59 15.03
CA ASP A 11 -17.45 -13.79 13.62
C ASP A 11 -18.68 -14.16 12.78
N GLU A 12 -19.57 -15.01 13.31
CA GLU A 12 -20.86 -15.29 12.68
C GLU A 12 -21.73 -14.03 12.56
N LEU A 13 -21.72 -13.17 13.59
CA LEU A 13 -22.46 -11.91 13.59
C LEU A 13 -21.87 -10.91 12.57
N ARG A 14 -20.54 -10.80 12.47
CA ARG A 14 -19.85 -9.95 11.48
C ARG A 14 -20.11 -10.41 10.05
N LEU A 15 -20.18 -11.72 9.81
CA LEU A 15 -20.59 -12.28 8.52
C LEU A 15 -22.03 -11.86 8.19
N SER A 16 -22.94 -11.91 9.17
CA SER A 16 -24.34 -11.49 8.97
C SER A 16 -24.49 -9.99 8.67
N PHE A 17 -23.65 -9.13 9.25
CA PHE A 17 -23.65 -7.68 8.96
C PHE A 17 -23.29 -7.34 7.52
N SER A 18 -22.59 -8.24 6.84
CA SER A 18 -22.09 -8.01 5.47
C SER A 18 -23.08 -8.49 4.39
N GLN A 19 -24.15 -9.18 4.78
CA GLN A 19 -25.14 -9.72 3.86
C GLN A 19 -26.28 -8.71 3.60
N PRO A 20 -26.73 -8.56 2.34
CA PRO A 20 -27.93 -7.78 2.04
C PRO A 20 -29.16 -8.48 2.64
N GLY A 21 -29.78 -7.87 3.65
CA GLY A 21 -30.93 -8.45 4.37
C GLY A 21 -30.73 -8.64 5.89
N PHE A 22 -29.64 -8.11 6.47
CA PHE A 22 -29.45 -8.12 7.93
C PHE A 22 -30.64 -7.49 8.67
N SER A 23 -31.28 -8.25 9.55
CA SER A 23 -32.28 -7.76 10.51
C SER A 23 -31.71 -7.86 11.93
N LEU A 24 -31.70 -6.71 12.61
CA LEU A 24 -31.27 -6.61 14.01
C LEU A 24 -32.15 -7.50 14.90
N GLU A 25 -33.44 -7.54 14.61
CA GLU A 25 -34.46 -8.29 15.33
C GLU A 25 -34.23 -9.80 15.20
N ALA A 26 -33.90 -10.29 14.01
CA ALA A 26 -33.57 -11.70 13.79
C ALA A 26 -32.30 -12.11 14.55
N ALA A 27 -31.28 -11.24 14.60
CA ALA A 27 -30.05 -11.48 15.37
C ALA A 27 -30.31 -11.47 16.89
N ILE A 28 -31.17 -10.56 17.38
CA ILE A 28 -31.58 -10.51 18.80
C ILE A 28 -32.33 -11.80 19.18
N ILE A 29 -33.30 -12.24 18.38
CA ILE A 29 -34.04 -13.49 18.62
C ILE A 29 -33.10 -14.70 18.66
N LYS A 30 -32.07 -14.72 17.80
CA LYS A 30 -31.06 -15.79 17.78
C LYS A 30 -30.23 -15.82 19.08
N LEU A 31 -29.85 -14.66 19.62
CA LEU A 31 -29.16 -14.57 20.91
C LEU A 31 -30.07 -14.88 22.10
N MET A 32 -31.35 -14.49 22.04
CA MET A 32 -32.33 -14.84 23.07
C MET A 32 -32.55 -16.36 23.18
N ARG A 33 -32.60 -17.07 22.04
CA ARG A 33 -32.67 -18.55 22.02
C ARG A 33 -31.46 -19.23 22.66
N LYS A 34 -30.32 -18.54 22.75
CA LYS A 34 -29.09 -19.01 23.43
C LYS A 34 -29.04 -18.64 24.93
N GLY A 35 -30.11 -18.05 25.47
CA GLY A 35 -30.23 -17.73 26.89
C GLY A 35 -29.72 -16.35 27.29
N PHE A 36 -29.52 -15.43 26.33
CA PHE A 36 -29.27 -14.02 26.60
C PHE A 36 -30.58 -13.26 26.83
N GLU A 37 -30.57 -12.32 27.78
CA GLU A 37 -31.68 -11.40 27.98
C GLU A 37 -31.78 -10.40 26.82
N GLU A 38 -32.99 -10.02 26.40
CA GLU A 38 -33.25 -9.20 25.21
C GLU A 38 -32.48 -7.87 25.23
N THR A 39 -32.45 -7.20 26.38
CA THR A 39 -31.73 -5.94 26.62
C THR A 39 -30.22 -6.11 26.47
N THR A 40 -29.68 -7.23 26.96
CA THR A 40 -28.26 -7.58 26.87
C THR A 40 -27.87 -7.96 25.44
N ALA A 41 -28.69 -8.76 24.75
CA ALA A 41 -28.49 -9.15 23.36
C ALA A 41 -28.47 -7.94 22.41
N ARG A 42 -29.41 -7.01 22.59
CA ARG A 42 -29.46 -5.77 21.80
C ARG A 42 -28.22 -4.91 22.00
N THR A 43 -27.76 -4.78 23.24
CA THR A 43 -26.57 -4.00 23.59
C THR A 43 -25.30 -4.63 23.01
N LEU A 44 -25.17 -5.95 23.09
CA LEU A 44 -24.02 -6.69 22.53
C LEU A 44 -23.97 -6.58 21.00
N ILE A 45 -25.09 -6.76 20.30
CA ILE A 45 -25.13 -6.67 18.84
C ILE A 45 -24.81 -5.25 18.37
N THR A 46 -25.39 -4.23 19.01
CA THR A 46 -25.16 -2.83 18.61
C THR A 46 -23.72 -2.38 18.87
N THR A 47 -23.11 -2.84 19.97
CA THR A 47 -21.70 -2.58 20.28
C THR A 47 -20.79 -3.25 19.25
N GLU A 48 -21.01 -4.53 18.96
CA GLU A 48 -20.22 -5.28 17.97
C GLU A 48 -20.39 -4.71 16.56
N PHE A 49 -21.60 -4.27 16.19
CA PHE A 49 -21.86 -3.61 14.91
C PHE A 49 -21.11 -2.29 14.78
N ARG A 50 -21.12 -1.47 15.84
CA ARG A 50 -20.39 -0.19 15.88
C ARG A 50 -18.88 -0.41 15.76
N ASP A 51 -18.34 -1.41 16.47
CA ASP A 51 -16.93 -1.76 16.41
C ASP A 51 -16.54 -2.35 15.05
N TYR A 52 -17.39 -3.19 14.46
CA TYR A 52 -17.21 -3.71 13.10
C TYR A 52 -17.16 -2.58 12.07
N LYS A 53 -18.11 -1.64 12.11
CA LYS A 53 -18.14 -0.48 11.20
C LYS A 53 -16.91 0.40 11.38
N LYS A 54 -16.49 0.66 12.62
CA LYS A 54 -15.28 1.42 12.93
C LYS A 54 -14.03 0.74 12.38
N ASN A 55 -13.91 -0.57 12.54
CA ASN A 55 -12.79 -1.36 12.00
C ASN A 55 -12.77 -1.37 10.46
N LEU A 56 -13.94 -1.51 9.82
CA LEU A 56 -14.07 -1.45 8.36
C LEU A 56 -13.65 -0.07 7.84
N PHE A 57 -14.14 1.00 8.47
CA PHE A 57 -13.78 2.37 8.13
C PHE A 57 -12.28 2.61 8.28
N HIS A 58 -11.67 2.22 9.39
CA HIS A 58 -10.22 2.33 9.57
C HIS A 58 -9.43 1.51 8.54
N LYS A 59 -9.89 0.32 8.16
CA LYS A 59 -9.26 -0.47 7.10
C LYS A 59 -9.32 0.24 5.75
N ILE A 60 -10.47 0.82 5.40
CA ILE A 60 -10.65 1.57 4.14
C ILE A 60 -9.81 2.83 4.13
N VAL A 61 -9.83 3.63 5.21
CA VAL A 61 -9.04 4.86 5.34
C VAL A 61 -7.54 4.55 5.22
N ARG A 62 -7.04 3.55 5.96
CA ARG A 62 -5.62 3.14 5.85
C ARG A 62 -5.27 2.66 4.45
N LYS A 63 -6.14 1.88 3.80
CA LYS A 63 -5.89 1.42 2.42
C LYS A 63 -5.79 2.60 1.46
N LYS A 64 -6.70 3.57 1.57
CA LYS A 64 -6.70 4.78 0.75
C LYS A 64 -5.44 5.62 0.98
N GLU A 65 -5.07 5.85 2.25
CA GLU A 65 -3.82 6.55 2.61
C GLU A 65 -2.58 5.85 2.02
N HIS A 66 -2.55 4.51 2.01
CA HIS A 66 -1.45 3.75 1.41
C HIS A 66 -1.42 3.86 -0.12
N GLU A 67 -2.56 3.89 -0.79
CA GLU A 67 -2.63 4.07 -2.25
C GLU A 67 -2.22 5.49 -2.66
N GLU A 68 -2.70 6.50 -1.93
CA GLU A 68 -2.29 7.91 -2.13
C GLU A 68 -0.79 8.09 -1.92
N ALA A 69 -0.22 7.51 -0.86
CA ALA A 69 1.23 7.57 -0.61
C ALA A 69 2.06 6.94 -1.73
N LYS A 70 1.59 5.82 -2.33
CA LYS A 70 2.26 5.19 -3.47
C LYS A 70 2.16 6.03 -4.75
N HIS A 71 1.03 6.68 -4.98
CA HIS A 71 0.88 7.54 -6.14
C HIS A 71 1.79 8.78 -6.02
N PHE A 72 1.80 9.42 -4.86
CA PHE A 72 2.71 10.52 -4.56
C PHE A 72 4.17 10.10 -4.72
N LEU A 73 4.53 8.91 -4.24
CA LEU A 73 5.87 8.35 -4.44
C LEU A 73 6.27 8.25 -5.91
N SER A 74 5.40 7.70 -6.77
CA SER A 74 5.72 7.53 -8.18
C SER A 74 6.00 8.88 -8.88
N ILE A 75 5.30 9.93 -8.48
CA ILE A 75 5.51 11.29 -8.99
C ILE A 75 6.86 11.83 -8.51
N VAL A 76 7.16 11.72 -7.21
CA VAL A 76 8.42 12.21 -6.62
C VAL A 76 9.64 11.52 -7.26
N ILE A 77 9.63 10.18 -7.34
CA ILE A 77 10.74 9.42 -7.94
C ILE A 77 10.91 9.78 -9.42
N GLY A 78 9.81 9.85 -10.16
CA GLY A 78 9.84 10.24 -11.57
C GLY A 78 10.47 11.62 -11.76
N MET A 79 9.97 12.62 -11.05
CA MET A 79 10.47 14.01 -11.13
C MET A 79 11.96 14.09 -10.79
N VAL A 80 12.38 13.52 -9.66
CA VAL A 80 13.76 13.59 -9.18
C VAL A 80 14.73 12.85 -10.12
N SER A 81 14.29 11.74 -10.73
CA SER A 81 15.10 10.97 -11.69
C SER A 81 15.24 11.69 -13.04
N ILE A 82 14.20 12.41 -13.47
CA ILE A 82 14.12 13.07 -14.78
C ILE A 82 14.83 14.43 -14.80
N VAL A 83 14.77 15.20 -13.71
CA VAL A 83 15.33 16.57 -13.64
C VAL A 83 16.82 16.58 -13.99
N GLY A 84 17.62 15.64 -13.50
CA GLY A 84 19.06 15.60 -13.80
C GLY A 84 19.33 15.55 -15.32
N PRO A 85 18.87 14.49 -16.01
CA PRO A 85 19.05 14.35 -17.45
C PRO A 85 18.43 15.47 -18.30
N ILE A 86 17.23 15.96 -17.96
CA ILE A 86 16.58 17.05 -18.73
C ILE A 86 17.40 18.34 -18.67
N PHE A 87 17.92 18.68 -17.49
CA PHE A 87 18.73 19.90 -17.32
C PHE A 87 20.22 19.68 -17.60
N SER A 88 20.59 18.52 -18.17
CA SER A 88 21.99 18.14 -18.45
C SER A 88 22.90 18.27 -17.21
N ILE A 89 22.35 17.95 -16.03
CA ILE A 89 23.09 17.96 -14.76
C ILE A 89 23.85 16.64 -14.64
N GLU A 90 25.14 16.68 -14.92
CA GLU A 90 26.06 15.53 -14.77
C GLU A 90 26.68 15.45 -13.37
N SER A 91 26.31 16.36 -12.47
CA SER A 91 26.87 16.42 -11.12
C SER A 91 26.56 15.16 -10.33
N LEU A 92 27.61 14.45 -9.90
CA LEU A 92 27.50 13.30 -9.00
C LEU A 92 26.67 13.63 -7.74
N LEU A 93 26.81 14.86 -7.23
CA LEU A 93 26.10 15.33 -6.04
C LEU A 93 24.58 15.35 -6.26
N TRP A 94 24.11 15.71 -7.45
CA TRP A 94 22.68 15.67 -7.78
C TRP A 94 22.15 14.24 -7.69
N TYR A 95 22.85 13.27 -8.27
CA TYR A 95 22.43 11.87 -8.24
C TYR A 95 22.43 11.27 -6.84
N VAL A 96 23.40 11.66 -5.99
CA VAL A 96 23.41 11.25 -4.57
C VAL A 96 22.17 11.81 -3.85
N VAL A 97 21.85 13.08 -4.02
CA VAL A 97 20.66 13.70 -3.44
C VAL A 97 19.38 13.03 -3.96
N ALA A 98 19.32 12.75 -5.26
CA ALA A 98 18.19 12.09 -5.91
C ALA A 98 17.94 10.69 -5.32
N ILE A 99 19.01 9.91 -5.12
CA ILE A 99 18.96 8.58 -4.49
C ILE A 99 18.43 8.67 -3.06
N ILE A 100 18.92 9.63 -2.27
CA ILE A 100 18.48 9.82 -0.88
C ILE A 100 16.98 10.16 -0.83
N ILE A 101 16.53 11.11 -1.65
CA ILE A 101 15.11 11.52 -1.69
C ILE A 101 14.23 10.33 -2.12
N ALA A 102 14.62 9.61 -3.17
CA ALA A 102 13.87 8.45 -3.66
C ALA A 102 13.82 7.32 -2.62
N GLY A 103 14.94 7.02 -1.96
CA GLY A 103 15.01 6.01 -0.90
C GLY A 103 14.14 6.34 0.31
N LEU A 104 14.19 7.60 0.80
CA LEU A 104 13.39 8.06 1.92
C LEU A 104 11.88 8.06 1.59
N ALA A 105 11.52 8.56 0.40
CA ALA A 105 10.14 8.53 -0.06
C ALA A 105 9.64 7.08 -0.18
N GLY A 106 10.46 6.19 -0.74
CA GLY A 106 10.15 4.76 -0.89
C GLY A 106 9.92 4.05 0.42
N PHE A 107 10.76 4.33 1.42
CA PHE A 107 10.63 3.81 2.78
C PHE A 107 9.31 4.25 3.43
N TRP A 108 8.95 5.52 3.27
CA TRP A 108 7.75 6.09 3.88
C TRP A 108 6.45 5.63 3.21
N ALA A 109 6.43 5.54 1.88
CA ALA A 109 5.23 5.19 1.12
C ALA A 109 4.90 3.68 1.20
N TYR A 110 5.91 2.79 1.21
CA TYR A 110 5.70 1.35 1.35
C TYR A 110 5.75 0.88 2.82
N LYS A 111 4.95 1.49 3.71
CA LYS A 111 4.90 1.14 5.15
C LYS A 111 4.82 -0.37 5.47
N PRO A 112 4.08 -1.22 4.71
CA PRO A 112 4.05 -2.65 4.97
C PRO A 112 5.37 -3.37 4.65
N LYS A 113 6.17 -2.83 3.72
CA LYS A 113 7.42 -3.40 3.22
C LYS A 113 8.47 -2.31 2.97
N PRO A 114 8.93 -1.61 4.02
CA PRO A 114 9.70 -0.38 3.88
C PRO A 114 11.07 -0.59 3.23
N ILE A 115 11.74 -1.73 3.49
CA ILE A 115 13.06 -2.04 2.92
C ILE A 115 12.95 -2.33 1.42
N ALA A 116 11.90 -3.05 1.01
CA ALA A 116 11.63 -3.29 -0.41
C ALA A 116 11.30 -1.98 -1.14
N GLY A 117 10.49 -1.11 -0.52
CA GLY A 117 10.18 0.22 -1.03
C GLY A 117 11.41 1.10 -1.20
N LEU A 118 12.30 1.14 -0.19
CA LEU A 118 13.55 1.91 -0.24
C LEU A 118 14.44 1.43 -1.39
N LEU A 119 14.75 0.13 -1.43
CA LEU A 119 15.68 -0.41 -2.42
C LEU A 119 15.11 -0.32 -3.84
N GLY A 120 13.83 -0.64 -4.04
CA GLY A 120 13.18 -0.50 -5.34
C GLY A 120 13.15 0.95 -5.84
N SER A 121 13.00 1.92 -4.93
CA SER A 121 12.93 3.34 -5.29
C SER A 121 14.28 3.94 -5.69
N ILE A 122 15.38 3.43 -5.12
CA ILE A 122 16.75 3.87 -5.46
C ILE A 122 17.15 3.46 -6.89
N ILE A 123 16.60 2.36 -7.41
CA ILE A 123 16.96 1.87 -8.74
C ILE A 123 16.60 2.87 -9.84
N MET A 124 15.49 3.61 -9.70
CA MET A 124 15.05 4.58 -10.70
C MET A 124 16.07 5.70 -10.96
N PRO A 125 16.51 6.50 -9.96
CA PRO A 125 17.49 7.56 -10.18
C PRO A 125 18.89 7.03 -10.57
N VAL A 126 19.18 5.75 -10.32
CA VAL A 126 20.42 5.10 -10.76
C VAL A 126 20.34 4.69 -12.23
N VAL A 127 19.28 4.00 -12.63
CA VAL A 127 19.16 3.38 -13.97
C VAL A 127 18.71 4.38 -15.02
N TYR A 128 17.83 5.33 -14.66
CA TYR A 128 17.25 6.27 -15.61
C TYR A 128 18.29 7.08 -16.40
N PRO A 129 19.37 7.63 -15.81
CA PRO A 129 20.39 8.36 -16.58
C PRO A 129 21.08 7.50 -17.64
N PHE A 130 21.38 6.24 -17.32
CA PHE A 130 21.96 5.30 -18.29
C PHE A 130 20.96 4.92 -19.38
N ALA A 131 19.70 4.67 -19.01
CA ALA A 131 18.64 4.39 -19.98
C ALA A 131 18.40 5.58 -20.92
N HIS A 132 18.43 6.80 -20.39
CA HIS A 132 18.30 8.04 -21.15
C HIS A 132 19.47 8.20 -22.13
N ALA A 133 20.70 8.10 -21.63
CA ALA A 133 21.90 8.21 -22.46
C ALA A 133 21.95 7.13 -23.55
N ALA A 134 21.64 5.88 -23.22
CA ALA A 134 21.62 4.78 -24.18
C ALA A 134 20.54 4.96 -25.26
N TYR A 135 19.33 5.35 -24.87
CA TYR A 135 18.19 5.50 -25.79
C TYR A 135 18.39 6.65 -26.78
N PHE A 136 18.92 7.79 -26.32
CA PHE A 136 19.15 8.96 -27.16
C PHE A 136 20.55 9.00 -27.79
N SER A 137 21.39 7.99 -27.56
CA SER A 137 22.72 7.92 -28.16
C SER A 137 22.64 7.96 -29.70
N GLY A 138 23.43 8.85 -30.31
CA GLY A 138 23.48 9.02 -31.77
C GLY A 138 22.31 9.76 -32.41
N ARG A 139 21.39 10.34 -31.63
CA ARG A 139 20.27 11.15 -32.14
C ARG A 139 20.57 12.64 -32.02
N THR A 140 20.24 13.40 -33.06
CA THR A 140 20.43 14.88 -33.11
C THR A 140 19.16 15.66 -32.74
N SER A 141 18.01 15.00 -32.74
CA SER A 141 16.72 15.58 -32.35
C SER A 141 15.80 14.47 -31.86
N TYR A 142 14.96 14.80 -30.87
CA TYR A 142 13.94 13.91 -30.32
C TYR A 142 12.73 14.73 -29.85
N PHE A 143 11.57 14.11 -29.86
CA PHE A 143 10.37 14.71 -29.25
C PHE A 143 10.35 14.42 -27.74
N ASN A 144 9.95 15.39 -26.92
CA ASN A 144 9.90 15.26 -25.46
C ASN A 144 9.07 14.05 -24.97
N ILE A 145 8.09 13.59 -25.76
CA ILE A 145 7.29 12.40 -25.43
C ILE A 145 8.11 11.10 -25.43
N GLU A 146 9.24 11.05 -26.14
CA GLU A 146 10.11 9.88 -26.20
C GLU A 146 10.81 9.59 -24.86
N MET A 147 10.86 10.55 -23.93
CA MET A 147 11.41 10.37 -22.58
C MET A 147 10.66 9.31 -21.75
N ILE A 148 9.44 8.96 -22.15
CA ILE A 148 8.66 7.87 -21.55
C ILE A 148 9.37 6.52 -21.75
N ILE A 149 10.08 6.33 -22.87
CA ILE A 149 10.72 5.03 -23.17
C ILE A 149 11.88 4.74 -22.21
N PRO A 150 12.86 5.64 -21.99
CA PRO A 150 13.85 5.49 -20.92
C PRO A 150 13.23 5.33 -19.52
N MET A 151 12.09 5.98 -19.27
CA MET A 151 11.38 5.85 -18.00
C MET A 151 10.88 4.42 -17.79
N ILE A 152 10.22 3.83 -18.79
CA ILE A 152 9.76 2.43 -18.74
C ILE A 152 10.95 1.48 -18.58
N MET A 153 12.05 1.71 -19.31
CA MET A 153 13.28 0.91 -19.19
C MET A 153 13.86 0.93 -17.77
N ALA A 154 13.76 2.05 -17.06
CA ALA A 154 14.21 2.17 -15.67
C ALA A 154 13.21 1.57 -14.65
N VAL A 155 11.91 1.61 -14.94
CA VAL A 155 10.87 1.05 -14.06
C VAL A 155 10.97 -0.47 -13.95
N VAL A 156 11.26 -1.16 -15.05
CA VAL A 156 11.36 -2.63 -15.08
C VAL A 156 12.35 -3.19 -14.02
N PRO A 157 13.63 -2.78 -13.99
CA PRO A 157 14.57 -3.26 -12.97
C PRO A 157 14.17 -2.81 -11.55
N ALA A 158 13.60 -1.62 -11.38
CA ALA A 158 13.12 -1.14 -10.08
C ALA A 158 12.02 -2.05 -9.50
N VAL A 159 11.06 -2.47 -10.35
CA VAL A 159 9.99 -3.38 -9.99
C VAL A 159 10.54 -4.78 -9.66
N ILE A 160 11.49 -5.29 -10.46
CA ILE A 160 12.13 -6.59 -10.21
C ILE A 160 12.81 -6.60 -8.83
N VAL A 161 13.63 -5.58 -8.54
CA VAL A 161 14.33 -5.46 -7.25
C VAL A 161 13.33 -5.38 -6.09
N TYR A 162 12.26 -4.59 -6.24
CA TYR A 162 11.19 -4.53 -5.23
C TYR A 162 10.61 -5.91 -4.95
N PHE A 163 10.27 -6.69 -5.99
CA PHE A 163 9.69 -8.02 -5.82
C PHE A 163 10.65 -9.02 -5.18
N ILE A 164 11.92 -9.03 -5.59
CA ILE A 164 12.96 -9.88 -5.01
C ILE A 164 13.14 -9.57 -3.53
N VAL A 165 13.34 -8.31 -3.16
CA VAL A 165 13.53 -7.90 -1.77
C VAL A 165 12.26 -8.17 -0.95
N SER A 166 11.09 -7.87 -1.52
CA SER A 166 9.80 -8.17 -0.90
C SER A 166 9.63 -9.66 -0.60
N ALA A 167 10.06 -10.53 -1.52
CA ALA A 167 9.99 -11.98 -1.36
C ALA A 167 11.00 -12.49 -0.33
N ILE A 168 12.25 -12.01 -0.34
CA ILE A 168 13.27 -12.49 0.59
C ILE A 168 13.00 -12.02 2.03
N VAL A 169 12.69 -10.74 2.21
CA VAL A 169 12.62 -10.12 3.55
C VAL A 169 11.29 -10.42 4.25
N TYR A 170 10.18 -10.50 3.52
CA TYR A 170 8.84 -10.51 4.12
C TYR A 170 8.05 -11.81 3.94
N THR A 171 8.61 -12.84 3.29
CA THR A 171 7.95 -14.16 3.16
C THR A 171 7.96 -14.93 4.50
N ASN A 172 8.98 -14.73 5.35
CA ASN A 172 9.07 -15.38 6.66
C ASN A 172 8.25 -14.72 7.78
N THR A 173 7.59 -13.58 7.53
CA THR A 173 6.81 -12.88 8.56
C THR A 173 5.35 -13.35 8.64
N LYS A 174 4.86 -14.13 7.66
CA LYS A 174 3.49 -14.66 7.66
C LYS A 174 3.33 -16.01 8.35
N THR A 175 4.42 -16.69 8.71
CA THR A 175 4.42 -18.00 9.37
C THR A 175 4.39 -17.93 10.90
N ILE A 176 4.33 -16.74 11.49
CA ILE A 176 4.15 -16.54 12.93
C ILE A 176 2.92 -15.64 13.14
N LYS A 177 1.73 -16.20 12.95
CA LYS A 177 0.49 -15.77 13.59
C LYS A 177 -0.48 -16.93 13.64
#